data_AF-A0A932RZH9-F1
#
_entry.id   AF-A0A932RZH9-F1
#
_cell.length_a   1.000
_cell.length_b   1.000
_cell.length_c   1.000
_cell.angle_alpha   90.00
_cell.angle_beta   90.00
_cell.angle_gamma   90.00
#
_symmetry.space_group_name_H-M   'P 1'
#
loop_
_entity.id
_entity.type
_entity.pdbx_description
1 polymer ?
#
loop_
_entity_poly.entity_id
_entity_poly.type
_entity_poly.pdbx_seq_one_letter_code
_entity_poly.pdbx_strand_id
1 'polypeptide(L)'
;MIPAFALAIGVALGLVLKPQVPLWLQPYLPIAVVAALDAVFGGVRARLDGIFDSKVFVVSFVSNVLVAALIVFLGDQLGVGAQLSTGVVVVLGIRIFGNAAAIRRHLFRA
;
A
#
# COMPACT_ATOMS: atom_id res chain seq x y z
N MET A 1 -14.38 11.02 -2.16
CA MET A 1 -13.63 11.72 -3.23
C MET A 1 -12.38 12.41 -2.68
N ILE A 2 -12.45 13.05 -1.51
CA ILE A 2 -11.30 13.70 -0.84
C ILE A 2 -10.04 12.80 -0.73
N PRO A 3 -10.13 11.51 -0.32
CA PRO A 3 -8.93 10.68 -0.15
C PRO A 3 -8.22 10.34 -1.47
N ALA A 4 -8.99 10.18 -2.54
CA ALA A 4 -8.44 9.85 -3.86
C ALA A 4 -7.67 11.04 -4.46
N PHE A 5 -8.18 12.27 -4.29
CA PHE A 5 -7.48 13.48 -4.69
C PHE A 5 -6.21 13.70 -3.86
N ALA A 6 -6.27 13.50 -2.54
CA ALA A 6 -5.08 13.59 -1.69
C ALA A 6 -3.98 12.60 -2.09
N LEU A 7 -4.36 11.36 -2.41
CA LEU A 7 -3.44 10.35 -2.95
C LEU A 7 -2.82 10.79 -4.27
N ALA A 8 -3.64 11.25 -5.23
CA ALA A 8 -3.17 11.67 -6.55
C ALA A 8 -2.17 12.85 -6.44
N ILE A 9 -2.47 13.83 -5.59
CA ILE A 9 -1.59 14.98 -5.33
C ILE A 9 -0.28 14.50 -4.68
N GLY A 10 -0.35 13.61 -3.68
CA GLY A 10 0.83 13.07 -3.01
C GLY A 10 1.76 12.32 -3.97
N VAL A 11 1.20 11.50 -4.87
CA VAL A 11 1.97 10.80 -5.90
C VAL A 11 2.60 11.79 -6.88
N ALA A 12 1.84 12.79 -7.36
CA ALA A 12 2.36 13.80 -8.27
C ALA A 12 3.52 14.61 -7.65
N LEU A 13 3.36 15.05 -6.39
CA LEU A 13 4.42 15.77 -5.66
C LEU A 13 5.66 14.90 -5.46
N GLY A 14 5.50 13.62 -5.13
CA GLY A 14 6.62 12.69 -4.98
C GLY A 14 7.43 12.51 -6.27
N LEU A 15 6.74 12.42 -7.41
CA LEU A 15 7.38 12.28 -8.73
C LEU A 15 8.11 13.56 -9.18
N VAL A 16 7.57 14.73 -8.85
CA VAL A 16 8.16 16.04 -9.23
C VAL A 16 9.32 16.41 -8.31
N LEU A 17 9.16 16.28 -7.00
CA LEU A 17 10.14 16.74 -6.01
C LEU A 17 11.33 15.78 -5.87
N LYS A 18 11.17 14.50 -6.24
CA LYS A 18 12.19 13.44 -6.13
C LYS A 18 13.02 13.56 -4.84
N PRO A 19 12.36 13.56 -3.65
CA PRO A 19 13.06 13.72 -2.39
C PRO A 19 14.14 12.65 -2.26
N GLN A 20 15.35 13.07 -1.88
CA GLN A 20 16.48 12.17 -1.70
C GLN A 20 16.22 11.33 -0.46
N VAL A 21 16.06 10.03 -0.65
CA VAL A 21 15.76 9.10 0.45
C VAL A 21 17.08 8.68 1.10
N PRO A 22 17.26 8.95 2.42
CA PRO A 22 18.46 8.53 3.15
C PRO A 22 18.67 7.01 3.06
N LEU A 23 19.93 6.58 3.09
CA LEU A 23 20.31 5.17 2.90
C LEU A 23 19.58 4.21 3.88
N TRP A 24 19.33 4.67 5.11
CA TRP A 24 18.63 3.90 6.15
C TRP A 24 17.13 3.73 5.90
N LEU A 25 16.49 4.60 5.11
CA LEU A 25 15.07 4.52 4.74
C LEU A 25 14.84 3.71 3.46
N GLN A 26 15.89 3.46 2.67
CA GLN A 26 15.77 2.76 1.38
C GLN A 26 15.12 1.38 1.48
N PRO A 27 15.41 0.55 2.51
CA PRO A 27 14.75 -0.75 2.63
C PRO A 27 13.26 -0.64 2.93
N TYR A 28 12.82 0.43 3.59
CA TYR A 28 11.45 0.60 4.06
C TYR A 28 10.52 1.23 3.01
N LEU A 29 11.08 2.05 2.13
CA LEU A 29 10.33 2.81 1.14
C LEU A 29 9.54 1.91 0.17
N PRO A 30 10.12 0.88 -0.48
CA PRO A 30 9.36 0.00 -1.36
C PRO A 30 8.20 -0.69 -0.65
N ILE A 31 8.38 -1.08 0.62
CA ILE A 31 7.34 -1.75 1.41
C ILE A 31 6.21 -0.79 1.74
N ALA A 32 6.54 0.43 2.16
CA ALA A 32 5.54 1.46 2.41
C ALA A 32 4.72 1.77 1.14
N VAL A 33 5.38 1.84 -0.02
CA VAL A 33 4.71 2.05 -1.31
C VAL A 33 3.81 0.87 -1.67
N VAL A 34 4.29 -0.37 -1.55
CA VAL A 34 3.48 -1.57 -1.84
C VAL A 34 2.29 -1.67 -0.89
N ALA A 35 2.47 -1.38 0.40
CA ALA A 35 1.38 -1.37 1.38
C ALA A 35 0.33 -0.29 1.11
N ALA A 36 0.78 0.90 0.69
CA ALA A 36 -0.08 1.98 0.24
C ALA A 36 -0.88 1.58 -1.00
N LEU A 37 -0.23 0.94 -1.99
CA LEU A 37 -0.90 0.44 -3.19
C LEU A 37 -1.95 -0.62 -2.85
N ASP A 38 -1.66 -1.58 -1.97
CA ASP A 38 -2.63 -2.58 -1.50
C ASP A 38 -3.91 -1.93 -0.95
N ALA A 39 -3.76 -0.90 -0.11
CA ALA A 39 -4.89 -0.14 0.42
C ALA A 39 -5.66 0.60 -0.68
N VAL A 40 -4.98 1.14 -1.69
CA VAL A 40 -5.62 1.78 -2.87
C VAL A 40 -6.45 0.77 -3.65
N PHE A 41 -5.90 -0.41 -3.96
CA PHE A 41 -6.64 -1.48 -4.65
C PHE A 41 -7.84 -1.95 -3.81
N GLY A 42 -7.68 -2.10 -2.50
CA GLY A 42 -8.78 -2.41 -1.58
C GLY A 42 -9.87 -1.32 -1.58
N GLY A 43 -9.48 -0.05 -1.60
CA GLY A 43 -10.39 1.09 -1.69
C GLY A 43 -11.15 1.14 -3.02
N VAL A 44 -10.48 0.89 -4.14
CA VAL A 44 -11.11 0.82 -5.46
C VAL A 44 -12.11 -0.34 -5.51
N ARG A 45 -11.74 -1.50 -4.98
CA ARG A 45 -12.66 -2.65 -4.86
C ARG A 45 -13.90 -2.29 -4.03
N ALA A 46 -13.73 -1.70 -2.84
CA ALA A 46 -14.85 -1.28 -2.00
C ALA A 46 -15.76 -0.23 -2.68
N ARG A 47 -15.19 0.59 -3.56
CA ARG A 47 -15.94 1.56 -4.40
C ARG A 47 -16.81 0.85 -5.42
N LEU A 48 -16.31 -0.20 -6.06
CA LEU A 48 -17.06 -1.02 -7.01
C LEU A 48 -18.14 -1.87 -6.32
N ASP A 49 -17.84 -2.37 -5.12
CA ASP A 49 -18.77 -3.13 -4.28
C ASP A 49 -19.86 -2.23 -3.63
N GLY A 50 -19.79 -0.90 -3.82
CA GLY A 50 -20.78 0.06 -3.27
C GLY A 50 -20.66 0.32 -1.77
N ILE A 51 -19.66 -0.24 -1.09
CA ILE A 51 -19.45 -0.18 0.37
C ILE A 51 -18.30 0.76 0.77
N PHE A 52 -17.91 1.67 -0.11
CA PHE A 52 -16.76 2.56 0.13
C PHE A 52 -17.06 3.62 1.19
N ASP A 53 -16.35 3.53 2.30
CA ASP A 53 -16.30 4.57 3.33
C ASP A 53 -14.92 5.25 3.32
N SER A 54 -14.91 6.59 3.28
CA SER A 54 -13.68 7.39 3.22
C SER A 54 -12.86 7.33 4.52
N LYS A 55 -13.50 7.24 5.69
CA LYS A 55 -12.81 7.10 6.97
C LYS A 55 -12.16 5.73 7.07
N VAL A 56 -12.88 4.67 6.69
CA VAL A 56 -12.34 3.31 6.68
C VAL A 56 -11.16 3.19 5.73
N PHE A 57 -11.23 3.82 4.54
CA PHE A 57 -10.12 3.87 3.61
C PHE A 57 -8.87 4.53 4.21
N VAL A 58 -9.01 5.72 4.81
CA VAL A 58 -7.86 6.44 5.41
C VAL A 58 -7.26 5.64 6.56
N VAL A 59 -8.09 5.06 7.43
CA VAL A 59 -7.63 4.21 8.54
C VAL A 59 -6.90 2.97 8.00
N SER A 60 -7.46 2.30 7.00
CA SER A 60 -6.85 1.13 6.37
C SER A 60 -5.52 1.48 5.70
N PHE A 61 -5.46 2.59 4.96
CA PHE A 61 -4.25 3.06 4.31
C PHE A 61 -3.12 3.32 5.31
N VAL A 62 -3.39 4.13 6.34
CA VAL A 62 -2.38 4.48 7.36
C VAL A 62 -1.98 3.25 8.17
N SER A 63 -2.94 2.43 8.59
CA SER A 63 -2.68 1.22 9.37
C SER A 63 -1.85 0.20 8.57
N ASN A 64 -2.17 -0.05 7.31
CA ASN A 64 -1.44 -1.04 6.49
C ASN A 64 0.01 -0.61 6.26
N VAL A 65 0.24 0.68 5.97
CA VAL A 65 1.60 1.23 5.81
C VAL A 65 2.39 1.17 7.11
N LEU A 66 1.78 1.57 8.24
CA LEU A 66 2.43 1.53 9.55
C LEU A 66 2.78 0.10 9.97
N VAL A 67 1.84 -0.84 9.83
CA VAL A 67 2.06 -2.26 10.16
C VAL A 67 3.17 -2.84 9.28
N ALA A 68 3.15 -2.58 7.97
CA ALA A 68 4.19 -3.06 7.06
C ALA A 68 5.57 -2.50 7.43
N ALA A 69 5.66 -1.20 7.73
CA ALA A 69 6.90 -0.56 8.18
C ALA A 69 7.39 -1.14 9.52
N LEU A 70 6.48 -1.35 10.48
CA LEU A 70 6.81 -1.95 11.77
C LEU A 70 7.33 -3.38 11.65
N ILE A 71 6.74 -4.22 10.79
CA ILE A 71 7.22 -5.59 10.58
C ILE A 71 8.64 -5.59 10.03
N VAL A 72 8.92 -4.75 9.03
CA VAL A 72 10.28 -4.63 8.46
C VAL A 72 11.25 -4.10 9.51
N PHE A 73 10.83 -3.11 10.31
CA PHE A 73 11.65 -2.53 11.37
C PHE A 73 12.02 -3.56 12.43
N LEU A 74 11.04 -4.34 12.90
CA LEU A 74 11.29 -5.45 13.81
C LEU A 74 12.20 -6.50 13.19
N GLY A 75 12.06 -6.78 11.89
CA GLY A 75 12.97 -7.67 11.18
C GLY A 75 14.40 -7.17 11.16
N ASP A 76 14.59 -5.88 10.92
CA ASP A 76 15.91 -5.25 10.90
C ASP A 76 16.60 -5.36 12.27
N GLN A 77 15.86 -5.10 13.36
CA GLN A 77 16.35 -5.28 14.73
C GLN A 77 16.70 -6.72 15.08
N LEU A 78 16.00 -7.69 14.49
CA LEU A 78 16.23 -9.12 14.69
C LEU A 78 17.31 -9.71 13.75
N GLY A 79 17.93 -8.89 12.88
CA GLY A 79 18.92 -9.34 11.91
C GLY A 79 18.33 -10.12 10.72
N VAL A 80 17.00 -10.15 10.58
CA VAL A 80 16.25 -10.86 9.53
C VAL A 80 15.44 -9.90 8.64
N GLY A 81 15.84 -8.62 8.59
CA GLY A 81 15.13 -7.55 7.90
C GLY A 81 14.89 -7.84 6.42
N ALA A 82 15.88 -8.40 5.71
CA ALA A 82 15.74 -8.77 4.31
C ALA A 82 14.70 -9.90 4.08
N GLN A 83 14.61 -10.86 5.00
CA GLN A 83 13.69 -11.98 4.92
C GLN A 83 12.26 -11.53 5.22
N LEU A 84 12.08 -10.71 6.27
CA LEU A 84 10.77 -10.13 6.59
C LEU A 84 10.31 -9.14 5.53
N SER A 85 11.21 -8.32 4.98
CA SER A 85 10.92 -7.44 3.86
C SER A 85 10.38 -8.21 2.65
N THR A 86 11.07 -9.29 2.27
CA THR A 86 10.60 -10.18 1.19
C THR A 86 9.24 -10.79 1.51
N GLY A 87 9.06 -11.31 2.73
CA GLY A 87 7.79 -11.92 3.16
C GLY A 87 6.62 -10.93 3.12
N VAL A 88 6.83 -9.71 3.61
CA VAL A 88 5.81 -8.64 3.59
C VAL A 88 5.46 -8.26 2.15
N VAL A 89 6.45 -8.10 1.28
CA VAL A 89 6.23 -7.78 -0.15
C VAL A 89 5.42 -8.89 -0.84
N VAL A 90 5.73 -10.16 -0.59
CA VAL A 90 5.00 -11.29 -1.17
C VAL A 90 3.55 -11.32 -0.67
N VAL A 91 3.32 -11.19 0.63
CA VAL A 91 1.96 -11.20 1.21
C VAL A 91 1.13 -10.03 0.70
N LEU A 92 1.70 -8.83 0.65
CA LEU A 92 1.04 -7.66 0.09
C LEU A 92 0.78 -7.83 -1.41
N GLY A 93 1.74 -8.38 -2.15
CA GLY A 93 1.61 -8.69 -3.57
C GLY A 93 0.42 -9.60 -3.84
N ILE A 94 0.26 -10.68 -3.07
CA ILE A 94 -0.88 -11.60 -3.17
C ILE A 94 -2.20 -10.85 -2.94
N ARG A 95 -2.28 -9.97 -1.93
CA ARG A 95 -3.48 -9.16 -1.68
C ARG A 95 -3.80 -8.21 -2.84
N ILE A 96 -2.78 -7.54 -3.38
CA ILE A 96 -2.93 -6.64 -4.53
C ILE A 96 -3.50 -7.39 -5.72
N PHE A 97 -2.93 -8.55 -6.07
CA PHE A 97 -3.43 -9.36 -7.19
C PHE A 97 -4.85 -9.89 -6.93
N GLY A 98 -5.17 -10.27 -5.69
CA GLY A 98 -6.52 -10.66 -5.30
C GLY A 98 -7.55 -9.54 -5.45
N ASN A 99 -7.22 -8.33 -4.99
CA ASN A 99 -8.06 -7.14 -5.16
C ASN A 99 -8.21 -6.75 -6.63
N ALA A 100 -7.13 -6.81 -7.41
CA ALA A 100 -7.16 -6.57 -8.85
C ALA A 100 -8.04 -7.59 -9.59
N ALA A 101 -8.00 -8.87 -9.21
CA ALA A 101 -8.87 -9.90 -9.77
C ALA A 101 -10.35 -9.64 -9.45
N ALA A 102 -10.68 -9.20 -8.23
CA ALA A 102 -12.04 -8.83 -7.84
C ALA A 102 -12.55 -7.61 -8.63
N ILE A 103 -11.70 -6.59 -8.82
CA ILE A 103 -11.98 -5.42 -9.66
C ILE A 103 -12.24 -5.85 -11.11
N ARG A 104 -11.38 -6.70 -11.67
CA ARG A 104 -11.54 -7.24 -13.04
C ARG A 104 -12.88 -7.96 -13.20
N ARG A 105 -13.26 -8.80 -12.24
CA ARG A 105 -14.54 -9.53 -12.25
C ARG A 105 -15.75 -8.59 -12.26
N HIS A 106 -15.70 -7.52 -11.47
CA HIS A 106 -16.76 -6.51 -11.43
C HIS A 106 -16.88 -5.73 -12.75
N LEU A 107 -15.74 -5.36 -13.35
CA LEU A 107 -15.71 -4.55 -14.57
C LEU A 107 -16.09 -5.37 -15.82
N PHE A 108 -15.64 -6.63 -15.90
CA PHE A 108 -15.74 -7.44 -17.12
C PHE A 108 -16.80 -8.55 -17.06
N ARG A 109 -17.55 -8.72 -15.95
CA ARG A 109 -18.60 -9.76 -15.79
C ARG A 109 -18.16 -11.17 -16.26
N ALA A 110 -16.89 -11.50 -16.07
CA ALA A 110 -16.31 -12.82 -16.34
C ALA A 110 -16.07 -13.56 -15.02
#